data_AF-A0A1Q3SRC6-F1
#
_entry.id   AF-A0A1Q3SRC6-F1
#
_cell.length_a   1.000
_cell.length_b   1.000
_cell.length_c   1.000
_cell.angle_alpha   90.00
_cell.angle_beta   90.00
_cell.angle_gamma   90.00
#
_symmetry.space_group_name_H-M   'P 1'
#
loop_
_entity.id
_entity.type
_entity.pdbx_description
1 polymer ?
#
loop_
_entity_poly.entity_id
_entity_poly.type
_entity_poly.pdbx_seq_one_letter_code
_entity_poly.pdbx_strand_id
1 'polypeptide(L)'
;MATITNEANNTSRRTTRRNSSKGIVPPPSTEATARKLDLPDENESNELKLEGTTMKQASRKAQVNREAEIQYQERQQTIARLSEKRDEYVERLDIGAAKIEEARSQGKDVTSWEDYWIQLLRQYEAVCDKLRDLTNQA
;
A
#
# COMPACT_ATOMS: atom_id res chain seq x y z
N MET A 1 -41.66 6.70 0.28
CA MET A 1 -41.53 5.43 -0.47
C MET A 1 -41.12 5.76 -1.90
N ALA A 2 -40.13 5.03 -2.42
CA ALA A 2 -39.50 5.11 -3.75
C ALA A 2 -38.38 6.15 -3.96
N THR A 3 -37.18 5.70 -3.55
CA THR A 3 -35.82 6.05 -4.00
C THR A 3 -35.64 5.88 -5.51
N ILE A 4 -34.91 6.81 -6.14
CA ILE A 4 -34.31 6.60 -7.46
C ILE A 4 -32.80 6.51 -7.26
N THR A 5 -32.31 5.26 -7.23
CA THR A 5 -30.91 4.87 -7.32
C THR A 5 -30.48 4.94 -8.78
N ASN A 6 -29.46 5.74 -9.10
CA ASN A 6 -28.83 5.68 -10.42
C ASN A 6 -27.48 4.99 -10.30
N GLU A 7 -27.46 3.76 -10.83
CA GLU A 7 -26.37 2.80 -10.78
C GLU A 7 -25.23 3.16 -11.73
N ALA A 8 -24.05 2.74 -11.31
CA ALA A 8 -22.78 2.84 -12.01
C ALA A 8 -22.81 2.16 -13.38
N ASN A 9 -22.22 2.80 -14.40
CA ASN A 9 -21.86 2.12 -15.64
C ASN A 9 -20.35 2.22 -15.85
N ASN A 10 -19.65 1.20 -15.35
CA ASN A 10 -18.23 0.96 -15.52
C ASN A 10 -18.04 0.03 -16.73
N THR A 11 -17.82 0.59 -17.91
CA THR A 11 -17.53 -0.17 -19.13
C THR A 11 -16.04 -0.46 -19.20
N SER A 12 -15.65 -1.65 -18.75
CA SER A 12 -14.35 -2.23 -19.01
C SER A 12 -14.54 -3.63 -19.59
N ARG A 13 -14.04 -3.86 -20.82
CA ARG A 13 -13.45 -5.11 -21.37
C ARG A 13 -13.49 -5.06 -22.91
N ARG A 14 -12.33 -4.89 -23.54
CA ARG A 14 -11.50 -5.99 -24.08
C ARG A 14 -12.00 -6.45 -25.46
N THR A 15 -11.53 -5.78 -26.50
CA THR A 15 -11.61 -6.27 -27.89
C THR A 15 -10.45 -7.23 -28.15
N THR A 16 -10.71 -8.52 -28.08
CA THR A 16 -9.79 -9.57 -28.55
C THR A 16 -9.88 -9.74 -30.06
N ARG A 17 -8.73 -9.48 -30.69
CA ARG A 17 -8.27 -9.87 -32.03
C ARG A 17 -8.70 -11.29 -32.41
N ARG A 18 -9.25 -11.50 -33.62
CA ARG A 18 -9.37 -12.83 -34.25
C ARG A 18 -9.08 -12.74 -35.75
N ASN A 19 -7.88 -13.19 -36.12
CA ASN A 19 -7.51 -13.49 -37.50
C ASN A 19 -8.01 -14.89 -37.85
N SER A 20 -8.76 -15.05 -38.93
CA SER A 20 -8.89 -16.32 -39.64
C SER A 20 -9.32 -16.12 -41.10
N SER A 21 -8.30 -16.17 -41.96
CA SER A 21 -8.19 -16.91 -43.22
C SER A 21 -9.47 -17.29 -43.97
N LYS A 22 -9.65 -16.70 -45.16
CA LYS A 22 -9.94 -17.44 -46.40
C LYS A 22 -9.68 -16.54 -47.60
N GLY A 23 -8.77 -16.98 -48.47
CA GLY A 23 -8.31 -16.21 -49.62
C GLY A 23 -9.26 -16.22 -50.81
N ILE A 24 -9.06 -15.25 -51.69
CA ILE A 24 -9.14 -15.29 -53.16
C ILE A 24 -8.14 -14.24 -53.67
N VAL A 25 -7.38 -14.61 -54.70
CA VAL A 25 -6.25 -13.90 -55.36
C VAL A 25 -6.79 -12.94 -56.47
N PRO A 26 -6.07 -11.86 -56.89
CA PRO A 26 -6.58 -10.71 -57.69
C PRO A 26 -6.29 -10.84 -59.23
N PRO A 27 -6.20 -9.75 -60.04
CA PRO A 27 -7.19 -8.83 -60.65
C PRO A 27 -7.27 -9.00 -62.22
N PRO A 28 -7.85 -8.07 -63.01
CA PRO A 28 -6.95 -7.25 -63.85
C PRO A 28 -7.36 -5.77 -64.10
N SER A 29 -6.31 -4.94 -64.26
CA SER A 29 -6.13 -3.69 -65.06
C SER A 29 -7.32 -3.24 -65.94
N THR A 30 -7.70 -1.97 -66.05
CA THR A 30 -6.95 -0.71 -66.35
C THR A 30 -7.84 0.48 -65.91
N GLU A 31 -7.34 1.64 -65.46
CA GLU A 31 -6.98 2.77 -66.33
C GLU A 31 -6.52 3.96 -65.45
N ALA A 32 -5.65 4.80 -66.00
CA ALA A 32 -4.87 5.82 -65.32
C ALA A 32 -5.61 7.17 -65.13
N THR A 33 -4.95 8.08 -64.38
CA THR A 33 -5.13 9.55 -64.35
C THR A 33 -6.04 10.04 -63.20
N ALA A 34 -5.68 10.97 -62.31
CA ALA A 34 -4.68 12.02 -62.32
C ALA A 34 -4.17 12.33 -60.90
N ARG A 35 -2.93 12.80 -60.82
CA ARG A 35 -2.36 13.51 -59.67
C ARG A 35 -3.12 14.82 -59.44
N LYS A 36 -3.54 15.08 -58.21
CA LYS A 36 -3.53 16.44 -57.65
C LYS A 36 -2.71 16.43 -56.37
N LEU A 37 -1.55 17.08 -56.50
CA LEU A 37 -0.74 17.56 -55.41
C LEU A 37 -1.41 18.86 -54.94
N ASP A 38 -1.80 18.93 -53.67
CA ASP A 38 -1.80 20.15 -52.86
C ASP A 38 -1.70 19.69 -51.39
N LEU A 39 -0.61 20.10 -50.74
CA LEU A 39 -0.32 20.01 -49.29
C LEU A 39 -0.72 21.37 -48.64
N PRO A 40 -0.61 21.55 -47.32
CA PRO A 40 -0.99 20.78 -46.12
C PRO A 40 -2.07 21.61 -45.34
N ASP A 41 -2.61 21.25 -44.18
CA ASP A 41 -2.04 21.57 -42.86
C ASP A 41 -3.20 21.57 -41.84
N GLU A 42 -3.52 20.44 -41.23
CA GLU A 42 -4.48 20.39 -40.11
C GLU A 42 -4.22 19.11 -39.31
N ASN A 43 -3.12 19.02 -38.54
CA ASN A 43 -3.16 18.37 -37.22
C ASN A 43 -1.89 18.45 -36.35
N GLU A 44 -1.01 19.45 -36.47
CA GLU A 44 0.09 19.60 -35.51
C GLU A 44 -0.26 20.58 -34.39
N SER A 45 -1.29 20.29 -33.60
CA SER A 45 -1.62 21.14 -32.43
C SER A 45 -1.94 20.40 -31.14
N ASN A 46 -1.81 19.07 -31.08
CA ASN A 46 -2.08 18.33 -29.83
C ASN A 46 -0.92 17.50 -29.26
N GLU A 47 0.27 17.53 -29.88
CA GLU A 47 1.40 16.72 -29.38
C GLU A 47 2.37 17.48 -28.45
N LEU A 48 2.28 18.83 -28.39
CA LEU A 48 3.22 19.66 -27.61
C LEU A 48 2.79 20.00 -26.16
N LYS A 49 1.65 19.48 -25.67
CA LYS A 49 1.22 19.68 -24.25
C LYS A 49 1.44 18.47 -23.35
N LEU A 50 1.86 17.32 -23.89
CA LEU A 50 2.12 16.12 -23.09
C LEU A 50 3.45 16.17 -22.33
N GLU A 51 4.46 16.90 -22.77
CA GLU A 51 5.79 16.84 -22.15
C GLU A 51 5.93 17.66 -20.86
N GLY A 52 5.32 18.85 -20.79
CA GLY A 52 5.34 19.70 -19.58
C GLY A 52 4.43 19.18 -18.46
N THR A 53 3.37 18.46 -18.81
CA THR A 53 2.41 17.89 -17.85
C THR A 53 2.91 16.56 -17.29
N THR A 54 3.54 15.72 -18.13
CA THR A 54 4.15 14.46 -17.69
C THR A 54 5.34 14.67 -16.77
N MET A 55 6.18 15.69 -17.00
CA MET A 55 7.34 15.94 -16.14
C MET A 55 6.94 16.39 -14.72
N LYS A 56 5.98 17.31 -14.58
CA LYS A 56 5.42 17.69 -13.27
C LYS A 56 4.69 16.53 -12.58
N GLN A 57 3.94 15.71 -13.35
CA GLN A 57 3.27 14.53 -12.80
C GLN A 57 4.26 13.43 -12.40
N ALA A 58 5.34 13.24 -13.15
CA ALA A 58 6.41 12.28 -12.85
C ALA A 58 7.21 12.69 -11.61
N SER A 59 7.57 13.98 -11.48
CA SER A 59 8.19 14.50 -10.26
C SER A 59 7.29 14.37 -9.04
N ARG A 60 5.97 14.64 -9.18
CA ARG A 60 5.00 14.46 -8.10
C ARG A 60 4.85 12.98 -7.70
N LYS A 61 4.81 12.06 -8.67
CA LYS A 61 4.78 10.61 -8.41
C LYS A 61 6.06 10.12 -7.75
N ALA A 62 7.23 10.60 -8.19
CA ALA A 62 8.51 10.28 -7.57
C ALA A 62 8.62 10.82 -6.13
N GLN A 63 8.09 12.02 -5.88
CA GLN A 63 8.03 12.60 -4.54
C GLN A 63 7.09 11.81 -3.61
N VAL A 64 5.89 11.46 -4.08
CA VAL A 64 4.94 10.63 -3.32
C VAL A 64 5.51 9.24 -3.02
N ASN A 65 6.24 8.63 -3.97
CA ASN A 65 6.92 7.36 -3.73
C ASN A 65 8.00 7.50 -2.64
N ARG A 66 8.78 8.58 -2.66
CA ARG A 66 9.80 8.85 -1.62
C ARG A 66 9.18 9.06 -0.24
N GLU A 67 8.09 9.81 -0.17
CA GLU A 67 7.35 10.04 1.08
C GLU A 67 6.76 8.73 1.64
N ALA A 68 6.22 7.87 0.77
CA ALA A 68 5.73 6.54 1.16
C ALA A 68 6.85 5.61 1.64
N GLU A 69 8.02 5.64 1.00
CA GLU A 69 9.21 4.88 1.44
C GLU A 69 9.67 5.31 2.83
N ILE A 70 9.72 6.62 3.11
CA ILE A 70 10.10 7.15 4.43
C ILE A 70 9.10 6.66 5.49
N GLN A 71 7.79 6.80 5.23
CA GLN A 71 6.75 6.35 6.16
C GLN A 71 6.82 4.85 6.44
N TYR A 72 7.13 4.04 5.41
CA TYR A 72 7.34 2.60 5.59
C TYR A 72 8.54 2.33 6.50
N GLN A 73 9.68 2.98 6.26
CA GLN A 73 10.88 2.80 7.08
C GLN A 73 10.65 3.21 8.54
N GLU A 74 10.00 4.35 8.79
CA GLU A 74 9.66 4.83 10.13
C GLU A 74 8.72 3.85 10.86
N ARG A 75 7.75 3.28 10.14
CA ARG A 75 6.87 2.23 10.70
C ARG A 75 7.69 0.99 11.08
N GLN A 76 8.57 0.51 10.20
CA GLN A 76 9.41 -0.65 10.50
C GLN A 76 10.31 -0.42 11.71
N GLN A 77 10.92 0.76 11.82
CA GLN A 77 11.71 1.15 12.99
C GLN A 77 10.87 1.17 14.27
N THR A 78 9.64 1.67 14.19
CA THR A 78 8.72 1.70 15.33
C THR A 78 8.33 0.28 15.78
N ILE A 79 8.03 -0.61 14.83
CA ILE A 79 7.73 -2.03 15.09
C ILE A 79 8.94 -2.71 15.76
N ALA A 80 10.15 -2.50 15.25
CA ALA A 80 11.37 -3.07 15.82
C ALA A 80 11.56 -2.62 17.28
N ARG A 81 11.50 -1.31 17.54
CA ARG A 81 11.66 -0.75 18.89
C ARG A 81 10.60 -1.24 19.87
N LEU A 82 9.35 -1.36 19.43
CA LEU A 82 8.28 -1.90 20.28
C LEU A 82 8.46 -3.40 20.54
N SER A 83 8.99 -4.15 19.57
CA SER A 83 9.29 -5.57 19.73
C SER A 83 10.40 -5.80 20.76
N GLU A 84 11.49 -5.04 20.68
CA GLU A 84 12.56 -5.06 21.70
C GLU A 84 12.02 -4.75 23.09
N LYS A 85 11.16 -3.72 23.19
CA LYS A 85 10.55 -3.34 24.47
C LYS A 85 9.59 -4.40 25.02
N ARG A 86 8.85 -5.08 24.16
CA ARG A 86 8.02 -6.24 24.54
C ARG A 86 8.90 -7.32 25.15
N ASP A 87 10.02 -7.65 24.52
CA ASP A 87 10.91 -8.72 24.97
C ASP A 87 11.57 -8.39 26.32
N GLU A 88 11.97 -7.13 26.53
CA GLU A 88 12.43 -6.63 27.84
C GLU A 88 11.37 -6.83 28.93
N TYR A 89 10.10 -6.51 28.63
CA TYR A 89 9.02 -6.70 29.59
C TYR A 89 8.77 -8.17 29.90
N VAL A 90 8.84 -9.07 28.91
CA VAL A 90 8.69 -10.52 29.12
C VAL A 90 9.75 -11.02 30.10
N GLU A 91 11.02 -10.69 29.87
CA GLU A 91 12.12 -11.12 30.75
C GLU A 91 11.92 -10.62 32.19
N ARG A 92 11.53 -9.34 32.34
CA ARG A 92 11.29 -8.76 33.67
C ARG A 92 10.08 -9.37 34.36
N LEU A 93 9.03 -9.72 33.62
CA LEU A 93 7.85 -10.39 34.15
C LEU A 93 8.20 -11.78 34.66
N ASP A 94 8.99 -12.56 33.92
CA ASP A 94 9.44 -13.89 34.31
C ASP A 94 10.30 -13.84 35.59
N ILE A 95 11.27 -12.93 35.63
CA ILE A 95 12.11 -12.71 36.82
C ILE A 95 11.25 -12.26 38.01
N GLY A 96 10.30 -11.34 37.79
CA GLY A 96 9.41 -10.83 38.83
C GLY A 96 8.53 -11.91 39.43
N ALA A 97 7.94 -12.77 38.58
CA ALA A 97 7.09 -13.88 39.01
C ALA A 97 7.87 -14.86 39.90
N ALA A 98 9.08 -15.24 39.49
CA ALA A 98 9.94 -16.14 40.27
C ALA A 98 10.28 -15.56 41.65
N LYS A 99 10.60 -14.25 41.72
CA LYS A 99 10.92 -13.57 42.99
C LYS A 99 9.73 -13.45 43.93
N ILE A 100 8.54 -13.15 43.39
CA ILE A 100 7.31 -13.09 44.19
C ILE A 100 7.01 -14.46 44.79
N GLU A 101 7.12 -15.52 44.00
CA GLU A 101 6.87 -16.88 44.49
C GLU A 101 7.90 -17.30 45.55
N GLU A 102 9.18 -17.00 45.34
CA GLU A 102 10.22 -17.25 46.35
C GLU A 102 9.94 -16.50 47.66
N ALA A 103 9.64 -15.20 47.60
CA ALA A 103 9.37 -14.39 48.79
C ALA A 103 8.09 -14.85 49.51
N ARG A 104 7.06 -15.23 48.76
CA ARG A 104 5.82 -15.80 49.32
C ARG A 104 6.10 -17.11 50.05
N SER A 105 6.94 -18.00 49.49
CA SER A 105 7.34 -19.24 50.16
C SER A 105 8.08 -19.02 51.48
N GLN A 106 8.74 -17.86 51.62
CA GLN A 106 9.43 -17.42 52.84
C GLN A 106 8.49 -16.70 53.84
N GLY A 107 7.19 -16.60 53.54
CA GLY A 107 6.20 -15.90 54.37
C GLY A 107 6.36 -14.38 54.37
N LYS A 108 7.05 -13.81 53.38
CA LYS A 108 7.19 -12.35 53.24
C LYS A 108 5.91 -11.77 52.64
N ASP A 109 5.57 -10.56 53.07
CA ASP A 109 4.55 -9.76 52.39
C ASP A 109 5.07 -9.30 51.02
N VAL A 110 4.38 -9.70 49.97
CA VAL A 110 4.71 -9.41 48.56
C VAL A 110 3.71 -8.47 47.91
N THR A 111 2.75 -7.92 48.65
CA THR A 111 1.64 -7.11 48.10
C THR A 111 2.16 -5.96 47.22
N SER A 112 3.14 -5.21 47.72
CA SER A 112 3.74 -4.10 46.95
C SER A 112 4.48 -4.56 45.68
N TRP A 113 4.99 -5.78 45.66
CA TRP A 113 5.68 -6.35 44.50
C TRP A 113 4.68 -6.84 43.47
N GLU A 114 3.56 -7.42 43.91
CA GLU A 114 2.43 -7.80 43.07
C GLU A 114 1.79 -6.58 42.41
N ASP A 115 1.59 -5.49 43.15
CA ASP A 115 1.09 -4.22 42.60
C ASP A 115 2.01 -3.69 41.49
N TYR A 116 3.32 -3.72 41.72
CA TYR A 116 4.29 -3.34 40.71
C TYR A 116 4.27 -4.29 39.50
N TRP A 117 4.13 -5.60 39.74
CA TRP A 117 4.09 -6.61 38.68
C TRP A 117 2.84 -6.47 37.81
N ILE A 118 1.68 -6.13 38.39
CA ILE A 118 0.45 -5.79 37.65
C ILE A 118 0.67 -4.54 36.79
N GLN A 119 1.35 -3.51 37.29
CA GLN A 119 1.68 -2.34 36.48
C GLN A 119 2.60 -2.68 35.31
N LEU A 120 3.54 -3.61 35.51
CA LEU A 120 4.43 -4.08 34.46
C LEU A 120 3.66 -4.87 33.39
N LEU A 121 2.73 -5.75 33.78
CA LEU A 121 1.84 -6.47 32.85
C LEU A 121 1.03 -5.51 31.98
N ARG A 122 0.43 -4.47 32.58
CA ARG A 122 -0.33 -3.47 31.83
C ARG A 122 0.54 -2.72 30.81
N GLN A 123 1.81 -2.45 31.14
CA GLN A 123 2.74 -1.83 30.20
C GLN A 123 3.09 -2.77 29.05
N TYR A 124 3.30 -4.06 29.34
CA TYR A 124 3.50 -5.09 28.33
C TYR A 124 2.30 -5.19 27.38
N GLU A 125 1.08 -5.31 27.92
CA GLU A 125 -0.16 -5.36 27.15
C GLU A 125 -0.30 -4.15 26.22
N ALA A 126 -0.05 -2.94 26.75
CA ALA A 126 -0.10 -1.72 25.96
C ALA A 126 0.92 -1.68 24.81
N VAL A 127 2.08 -2.33 24.96
CA VAL A 127 3.06 -2.49 23.86
C VAL A 127 2.57 -3.50 22.83
N CYS A 128 2.03 -4.63 23.28
CA CYS A 128 1.45 -5.67 22.41
C CYS A 128 0.27 -5.13 21.59
N ASP A 129 -0.60 -4.33 22.20
CA ASP A 129 -1.71 -3.68 21.51
C ASP A 129 -1.21 -2.74 20.40
N LYS A 130 -0.21 -1.90 20.71
CA LYS A 130 0.42 -1.01 19.72
C LYS A 130 1.08 -1.78 18.57
N LEU A 131 1.77 -2.87 18.87
CA LEU A 131 2.38 -3.73 17.85
C LEU A 131 1.29 -4.30 16.93
N ARG A 132 0.23 -4.85 17.51
CA ARG A 132 -0.91 -5.41 16.76
C ARG A 132 -1.56 -4.37 15.86
N ASP A 133 -1.77 -3.16 16.37
CA ASP A 133 -2.37 -2.07 15.59
C ASP A 133 -1.48 -1.65 14.42
N LEU A 134 -0.16 -1.56 14.62
CA LEU A 134 0.80 -1.20 13.57
C LEU A 134 0.92 -2.29 12.48
N THR A 135 0.82 -3.56 12.86
CA THR A 135 0.90 -4.69 11.92
C THR A 135 -0.41 -4.90 11.16
N ASN A 136 -1.57 -4.61 11.75
CA ASN A 136 -2.87 -4.77 11.10
C ASN A 136 -3.22 -3.61 10.13
N GLN A 137 -2.47 -2.51 10.18
CA GLN A 137 -2.61 -1.37 9.28
C GLN A 137 -1.76 -1.50 8.00
N ALA A 138 -1.28 -2.70 7.66
CA ALA A 138 -0.52 -3.02 6.45
C ALA A 138 -1.40 -3.80 5.47
#